data_AF-A0A7J7LZL6-F1
#
_entry.id   AF-A0A7J7LZL6-F1
#
_cell.length_a   1.000
_cell.length_b   1.000
_cell.length_c   1.000
_cell.angle_alpha   90.00
_cell.angle_beta   90.00
_cell.angle_gamma   90.00
#
_symmetry.space_group_name_H-M   'P 1'
#
loop_
_entity.id
_entity.type
_entity.pdbx_description
1 polymer ?
#
loop_
_entity_poly.entity_id
_entity_poly.type
_entity_poly.pdbx_seq_one_letter_code
_entity_poly.pdbx_strand_id
1 'polypeptide(L)'
;MLQYYAAGARFAKWRAVLKIGPNEPSQLAINENANGLARYAIICQENGLVPIVEPEILVDGSHDIDRCADVTERVLASCYKALNDHKVLLEGTLLKPNMVTPGSDAKKVSPTVIAEYTVRALQRTMPPAVPAVVFLSGGQSEEEATVNLDAMNKLKTKKPWSLSFSFGRALQQSTLKAWSGKEENLEKAQTAFLKRCKANSEATLGTYSGDAGKGEGVSESLHVKDYKY
;
A
#
# COMPACT_ATOMS: atom_id res chain seq x y z
N MET A 1 19.94 9.81 -7.88
CA MET A 1 19.99 8.36 -7.55
C MET A 1 21.39 7.93 -7.10
N LEU A 2 22.46 8.15 -7.88
CA LEU A 2 23.84 7.77 -7.49
C LEU A 2 24.26 8.21 -6.08
N GLN A 3 23.99 9.46 -5.68
CA GLN A 3 24.33 9.96 -4.35
C GLN A 3 23.62 9.17 -3.23
N TYR A 4 22.36 8.78 -3.43
CA TYR A 4 21.61 7.95 -2.47
C TYR A 4 22.15 6.52 -2.40
N TYR A 5 22.53 5.95 -3.54
CA TYR A 5 23.16 4.63 -3.57
C TYR A 5 24.50 4.64 -2.81
N ALA A 6 25.33 5.66 -3.05
CA ALA A 6 26.60 5.87 -2.33
C ALA A 6 26.37 6.06 -0.82
N ALA A 7 25.27 6.69 -0.42
CA ALA A 7 24.87 6.85 0.98
C ALA A 7 24.26 5.58 1.61
N GLY A 8 24.11 4.48 0.86
CA GLY A 8 23.66 3.18 1.38
C GLY A 8 22.21 2.80 1.04
N ALA A 9 21.45 3.65 0.35
CA ALA A 9 20.11 3.28 -0.12
C ALA A 9 20.19 2.15 -1.16
N ARG A 10 19.23 1.22 -1.11
CA ARG A 10 19.12 0.08 -2.06
C ARG A 10 17.79 -0.03 -2.76
N PHE A 11 16.83 0.78 -2.34
CA PHE A 11 15.54 0.94 -2.99
C PHE A 11 15.12 2.41 -2.92
N ALA A 12 14.17 2.79 -3.76
CA ALA A 12 13.55 4.10 -3.77
C ALA A 12 12.02 3.95 -3.78
N LYS A 13 11.29 5.02 -3.50
CA LYS A 13 9.82 5.06 -3.57
C LYS A 13 9.37 6.31 -4.32
N TRP A 14 8.44 6.16 -5.26
CA TRP A 14 7.77 7.29 -5.91
C TRP A 14 6.25 7.11 -5.87
N ARG A 15 5.56 8.13 -5.35
CA ARG A 15 4.10 8.15 -5.21
C ARG A 15 3.46 8.95 -6.33
N ALA A 16 2.61 8.28 -7.10
CA ALA A 16 1.57 8.88 -7.93
C ALA A 16 0.24 8.87 -7.17
N VAL A 17 -0.63 9.84 -7.44
CA VAL A 17 -1.92 9.97 -6.75
C VAL A 17 -3.03 10.07 -7.77
N LEU A 18 -4.05 9.22 -7.62
CA LEU A 18 -5.26 9.22 -8.44
C LEU A 18 -6.48 9.31 -7.53
N LYS A 19 -7.57 9.85 -8.06
CA LYS A 19 -8.85 10.00 -7.34
C LYS A 19 -9.95 9.23 -8.06
N ILE A 20 -10.89 8.69 -7.29
CA ILE A 20 -12.15 8.17 -7.82
C ILE A 20 -13.19 9.28 -7.70
N GLY A 21 -13.81 9.63 -8.82
CA GLY A 21 -14.86 10.64 -8.89
C GLY A 21 -15.80 10.35 -10.07
N PRO A 22 -16.78 11.24 -10.32
CA PRO A 22 -17.72 11.06 -11.42
C PRO A 22 -17.04 10.90 -12.78
N ASN A 23 -15.94 11.63 -13.01
CA ASN A 23 -15.17 11.60 -14.26
C ASN A 23 -13.70 11.24 -14.03
N GLU A 24 -13.36 10.78 -12.82
CA GLU A 24 -12.01 10.50 -12.36
C GLU A 24 -11.81 9.01 -11.99
N PRO A 25 -10.62 8.46 -12.23
CA PRO A 25 -9.48 9.10 -12.89
C PRO A 25 -9.69 9.19 -14.41
N SER A 26 -9.37 10.36 -14.98
CA SER A 26 -9.40 10.57 -16.43
C SER A 26 -8.33 9.73 -17.13
N GLN A 27 -8.52 9.42 -18.41
CA GLN A 27 -7.49 8.67 -19.17
C GLN A 27 -6.14 9.39 -19.18
N LEU A 28 -6.15 10.73 -19.25
CA LEU A 28 -4.94 11.55 -19.16
C LEU A 28 -4.23 11.33 -17.81
N ALA A 29 -4.95 11.40 -16.69
CA ALA A 29 -4.36 11.21 -15.36
C ALA A 29 -3.74 9.81 -15.20
N ILE A 30 -4.39 8.77 -15.73
CA ILE A 30 -3.86 7.41 -15.70
C ILE A 30 -2.56 7.32 -16.53
N ASN A 31 -2.57 7.84 -17.76
CA ASN A 31 -1.42 7.77 -18.66
C ASN A 31 -0.20 8.53 -18.12
N GLU A 32 -0.40 9.75 -17.63
CA GLU A 32 0.69 10.59 -17.13
C GLU A 32 1.33 9.98 -15.88
N ASN A 33 0.52 9.48 -14.94
CA ASN A 33 1.03 8.83 -13.74
C ASN A 33 1.75 7.51 -14.06
N ALA A 34 1.20 6.69 -14.96
CA ALA A 34 1.85 5.44 -15.40
C ALA A 34 3.21 5.70 -16.07
N ASN A 35 3.28 6.67 -17.00
CA ASN A 35 4.53 7.06 -17.66
C ASN A 35 5.54 7.67 -16.68
N GLY A 36 5.08 8.53 -15.76
CA GLY A 36 5.93 9.11 -14.72
C GLY A 36 6.57 8.03 -13.84
N LEU A 37 5.78 7.06 -13.38
CA LEU A 37 6.25 5.92 -12.60
C LEU A 37 7.24 5.04 -13.38
N ALA A 38 6.98 4.79 -14.67
CA ALA A 38 7.86 3.98 -15.50
C ALA A 38 9.22 4.66 -15.75
N ARG A 39 9.22 5.98 -16.02
CA ARG A 39 10.45 6.79 -16.12
C ARG A 39 11.25 6.79 -14.82
N TYR A 40 10.57 6.96 -13.69
CA TYR A 40 11.20 6.87 -12.38
C TYR A 40 11.84 5.49 -12.16
N ALA A 41 11.11 4.41 -12.48
CA ALA A 41 11.56 3.05 -12.25
C ALA A 41 12.82 2.69 -13.05
N ILE A 42 12.87 3.05 -14.34
CA ILE A 42 14.06 2.77 -15.16
C ILE A 42 15.29 3.55 -14.65
N ILE A 43 15.12 4.82 -14.26
CA ILE A 43 16.20 5.64 -13.69
C ILE A 43 16.72 5.02 -12.38
N CYS A 44 15.84 4.48 -11.52
CA CYS A 44 16.27 3.76 -10.32
C CYS A 44 17.14 2.55 -10.67
N GLN A 45 16.70 1.72 -11.62
CA GLN A 45 17.39 0.49 -12.00
C GLN A 45 18.76 0.76 -12.63
N GLU A 46 18.88 1.76 -13.50
CA GLU A 46 20.16 2.22 -14.07
C GLU A 46 21.18 2.67 -13.01
N ASN A 47 20.69 2.99 -11.80
CA ASN A 47 21.50 3.47 -10.68
C ASN A 47 21.58 2.46 -9.52
N GLY A 48 21.17 1.20 -9.75
CA GLY A 48 21.27 0.12 -8.77
C GLY A 48 20.27 0.19 -7.60
N LEU A 49 19.18 0.95 -7.75
CA LEU A 49 18.11 1.05 -6.75
C LEU A 49 16.87 0.28 -7.21
N VAL A 50 16.30 -0.54 -6.34
CA VAL A 50 14.99 -1.18 -6.58
C VAL A 50 13.88 -0.12 -6.51
N PRO A 51 13.10 0.15 -7.58
CA PRO A 51 11.98 1.06 -7.49
C PRO A 51 10.75 0.39 -6.86
N ILE A 52 10.24 1.01 -5.79
CA ILE A 52 8.86 0.83 -5.33
C ILE A 52 7.96 1.74 -6.17
N VAL A 53 7.08 1.14 -6.96
CA VAL A 53 6.09 1.80 -7.83
C VAL A 53 4.80 1.97 -7.05
N GLU A 54 4.40 3.21 -6.74
CA GLU A 54 3.24 3.51 -5.87
C GLU A 54 2.17 4.33 -6.62
N PRO A 55 1.27 3.68 -7.39
CA PRO A 55 0.09 4.32 -7.97
C PRO A 55 -1.06 4.33 -6.96
N GLU A 56 -1.03 5.25 -6.00
CA GLU A 56 -2.05 5.32 -4.95
C GLU A 56 -3.36 5.89 -5.50
N ILE A 57 -4.42 5.09 -5.46
CA ILE A 57 -5.79 5.56 -5.66
C ILE A 57 -6.36 5.93 -4.28
N LEU A 58 -6.75 7.20 -4.13
CA LEU A 58 -7.29 7.72 -2.88
C LEU A 58 -8.65 7.11 -2.57
N VAL A 59 -8.88 6.90 -1.27
CA VAL A 59 -10.12 6.34 -0.72
C VAL A 59 -11.26 7.36 -0.65
N ASP A 60 -10.98 8.65 -0.85
CA ASP A 60 -11.98 9.72 -0.72
C ASP A 60 -13.24 9.48 -1.57
N GLY A 61 -14.41 9.64 -0.95
CA GLY A 61 -15.72 9.63 -1.60
C GLY A 61 -16.63 8.48 -1.16
N SER A 62 -17.78 8.36 -1.83
CA SER A 62 -18.86 7.44 -1.49
C SER A 62 -18.97 6.21 -2.43
N HIS A 63 -17.92 5.96 -3.21
CA HIS A 63 -17.89 4.85 -4.16
C HIS A 63 -17.89 3.48 -3.44
N ASP A 64 -18.50 2.47 -4.06
CA ASP A 64 -18.46 1.10 -3.57
C ASP A 64 -17.13 0.41 -3.90
N ILE A 65 -16.98 -0.81 -3.38
CA ILE A 65 -15.77 -1.61 -3.58
C ILE A 65 -15.61 -2.08 -5.03
N ASP A 66 -16.71 -2.27 -5.76
CA ASP A 66 -16.69 -2.64 -7.19
C ASP A 66 -16.07 -1.52 -8.02
N ARG A 67 -16.46 -0.27 -7.77
CA ARG A 67 -15.85 0.89 -8.43
C ARG A 67 -14.38 1.03 -8.10
N CYS A 68 -13.98 0.76 -6.86
CA CYS A 68 -12.57 0.76 -6.47
C CYS A 68 -11.77 -0.33 -7.20
N ALA A 69 -12.35 -1.53 -7.37
CA ALA A 69 -11.72 -2.62 -8.13
C ALA A 69 -11.55 -2.26 -9.61
N ASP A 70 -12.60 -1.75 -10.25
CA ASP A 70 -12.58 -1.32 -11.66
C ASP A 70 -11.46 -0.30 -11.92
N VAL A 71 -11.38 0.73 -11.08
CA VAL A 71 -10.34 1.76 -11.20
C VAL A 71 -8.95 1.19 -10.90
N THR A 72 -8.82 0.34 -9.88
CA THR A 72 -7.55 -0.32 -9.55
C THR A 72 -7.03 -1.16 -10.71
N GLU A 73 -7.90 -1.98 -11.31
CA GLU A 73 -7.52 -2.82 -12.45
C GLU A 73 -7.07 -1.98 -13.66
N ARG A 74 -7.80 -0.91 -13.99
CA ARG A 74 -7.45 -0.02 -15.12
C ARG A 74 -6.11 0.70 -14.89
N VAL A 75 -5.88 1.18 -13.67
CA VAL A 75 -4.63 1.89 -13.31
C VAL A 75 -3.44 0.94 -13.32
N LEU A 76 -3.56 -0.24 -12.72
CA LEU A 76 -2.47 -1.22 -12.66
C LEU A 76 -2.13 -1.77 -14.05
N ALA A 77 -3.13 -2.06 -14.89
CA ALA A 77 -2.89 -2.47 -16.28
C ALA A 77 -2.09 -1.41 -17.05
N SER A 78 -2.43 -0.13 -16.88
CA SER A 78 -1.73 0.99 -17.51
C SER A 78 -0.30 1.13 -16.97
N CYS A 79 -0.10 0.98 -15.65
CA CYS A 79 1.23 1.01 -15.05
C CYS A 79 2.13 -0.11 -15.59
N TYR A 80 1.65 -1.37 -15.63
CA TYR A 80 2.47 -2.48 -16.12
C TYR A 80 2.76 -2.40 -17.61
N LYS A 81 1.83 -1.88 -18.43
CA LYS A 81 2.11 -1.56 -19.83
C LYS A 81 3.22 -0.52 -19.95
N ALA A 82 3.16 0.58 -19.19
CA ALA A 82 4.18 1.61 -19.21
C ALA A 82 5.55 1.10 -18.71
N LEU A 83 5.58 0.30 -17.65
CA LEU A 83 6.82 -0.34 -17.16
C LEU A 83 7.46 -1.21 -18.25
N ASN A 84 6.64 -1.96 -19.00
CA ASN A 84 7.12 -2.77 -20.11
C ASN A 84 7.67 -1.91 -21.26
N ASP A 85 6.96 -0.85 -21.67
CA ASP A 85 7.40 0.06 -22.73
C ASP A 85 8.72 0.75 -22.41
N HIS A 86 8.95 1.04 -21.12
CA HIS A 86 10.19 1.61 -20.60
C HIS A 86 11.28 0.57 -20.31
N LYS A 87 11.04 -0.71 -20.62
CA LYS A 87 11.98 -1.82 -20.45
C LYS A 87 12.43 -2.03 -18.99
N VAL A 88 11.53 -1.76 -18.04
CA VAL A 88 11.78 -1.99 -16.62
C VAL A 88 11.84 -3.49 -16.32
N LEU A 89 12.88 -3.93 -15.61
CA LEU A 89 13.04 -5.31 -15.15
C LEU A 89 12.11 -5.57 -13.96
N LEU A 90 10.99 -6.27 -14.15
CA LEU A 90 9.96 -6.42 -13.11
C LEU A 90 10.44 -7.18 -11.87
N GLU A 91 11.34 -8.15 -12.04
CA GLU A 91 11.99 -8.92 -10.97
C GLU A 91 12.76 -8.03 -10.00
N GLY A 92 13.23 -6.88 -10.49
CA GLY A 92 13.91 -5.84 -9.72
C GLY A 92 13.00 -4.70 -9.30
N THR A 93 11.70 -4.91 -9.13
CA THR A 93 10.72 -3.90 -8.69
C THR A 93 9.88 -4.37 -7.50
N LEU A 94 9.16 -3.43 -6.88
CA LEU A 94 8.08 -3.73 -5.95
C LEU A 94 6.85 -2.88 -6.30
N LEU A 95 5.65 -3.42 -6.10
CA LEU A 95 4.42 -2.64 -6.22
C LEU A 95 3.93 -2.20 -4.84
N LYS A 96 3.57 -0.93 -4.69
CA LYS A 96 2.91 -0.38 -3.51
C LYS A 96 1.54 0.20 -3.89
N PRO A 97 0.50 -0.63 -3.99
CA PRO A 97 -0.84 -0.18 -4.33
C PRO A 97 -1.65 0.12 -3.06
N ASN A 98 -2.77 0.81 -3.23
CA ASN A 98 -3.86 0.76 -2.25
C ASN A 98 -4.45 -0.66 -2.18
N MET A 99 -5.01 -1.01 -1.02
CA MET A 99 -5.98 -2.12 -0.97
C MET A 99 -7.26 -1.69 -1.69
N VAL A 100 -8.03 -2.65 -2.20
CA VAL A 100 -9.33 -2.38 -2.81
C VAL A 100 -10.39 -2.33 -1.71
N THR A 101 -10.81 -1.12 -1.36
CA THR A 101 -11.79 -0.84 -0.31
C THR A 101 -12.92 0.03 -0.83
N PRO A 102 -14.10 0.04 -0.19
CA PRO A 102 -15.08 1.11 -0.38
C PRO A 102 -14.46 2.48 -0.09
N GLY A 103 -15.09 3.53 -0.60
CA GLY A 103 -14.71 4.91 -0.32
C GLY A 103 -14.89 5.28 1.16
N SER A 104 -14.25 6.36 1.59
CA SER A 104 -14.22 6.83 2.98
C SER A 104 -15.60 7.13 3.54
N ASP A 105 -16.53 7.55 2.67
CA ASP A 105 -17.89 7.93 3.01
C ASP A 105 -18.89 6.79 2.73
N ALA A 106 -18.41 5.65 2.26
CA ALA A 106 -19.21 4.46 1.97
C ALA A 106 -19.27 3.51 3.18
N LYS A 107 -20.20 2.55 3.13
CA LYS A 107 -20.33 1.52 4.15
C LYS A 107 -19.08 0.62 4.15
N LYS A 108 -18.46 0.45 5.32
CA LYS A 108 -17.37 -0.52 5.50
C LYS A 108 -17.83 -1.94 5.17
N VAL A 109 -16.90 -2.73 4.64
CA VAL A 109 -17.09 -4.16 4.34
C VAL A 109 -16.11 -5.00 5.15
N SER A 110 -16.29 -6.32 5.17
CA SER A 110 -15.44 -7.20 5.95
C SER A 110 -14.02 -7.33 5.35
N PRO A 111 -13.01 -7.67 6.17
CA PRO A 111 -11.65 -7.94 5.67
C PRO A 111 -11.59 -9.04 4.60
N THR A 112 -12.45 -10.05 4.68
CA THR A 112 -12.55 -11.11 3.66
C THR A 112 -12.96 -10.55 2.30
N VAL A 113 -13.94 -9.62 2.28
CA VAL A 113 -14.38 -8.97 1.04
C VAL A 113 -13.26 -8.10 0.47
N ILE A 114 -12.58 -7.30 1.32
CA ILE A 114 -11.41 -6.51 0.90
C ILE A 114 -10.32 -7.41 0.31
N ALA A 115 -10.06 -8.55 0.95
CA ALA A 115 -9.06 -9.50 0.49
C ALA A 115 -9.39 -10.11 -0.87
N GLU A 116 -10.63 -10.56 -1.07
CA GLU A 116 -11.08 -11.11 -2.36
C GLU A 116 -10.95 -10.11 -3.50
N TYR A 117 -11.42 -8.87 -3.28
CA TYR A 117 -11.36 -7.82 -4.30
C TYR A 117 -9.92 -7.41 -4.60
N THR A 118 -9.10 -7.23 -3.57
CA THR A 118 -7.71 -6.80 -3.73
C THR A 118 -6.88 -7.86 -4.45
N VAL A 119 -6.94 -9.12 -4.01
CA VAL A 119 -6.16 -10.20 -4.62
C VAL A 119 -6.63 -10.47 -6.04
N ARG A 120 -7.94 -10.40 -6.33
CA ARG A 120 -8.48 -10.54 -7.68
C ARG A 120 -7.99 -9.45 -8.63
N ALA A 121 -7.99 -8.18 -8.19
CA ALA A 121 -7.51 -7.07 -9.00
C ALA A 121 -6.01 -7.23 -9.36
N LEU A 122 -5.19 -7.69 -8.40
CA LEU A 122 -3.79 -8.02 -8.63
C LEU A 122 -3.64 -9.19 -9.61
N GLN A 123 -4.38 -10.29 -9.41
CA GLN A 123 -4.36 -11.47 -10.29
C GLN A 123 -4.69 -11.13 -11.75
N ARG A 124 -5.55 -10.14 -11.99
CA ARG A 124 -5.97 -9.73 -13.33
C ARG A 124 -4.97 -8.82 -14.05
N THR A 125 -4.05 -8.18 -13.32
CA THR A 125 -3.24 -7.08 -13.87
C THR A 125 -1.75 -7.23 -13.68
N MET A 126 -1.31 -7.91 -12.63
CA MET A 126 0.10 -7.96 -12.25
C MET A 126 0.79 -9.18 -12.89
N PRO A 127 1.97 -9.01 -13.52
CA PRO A 127 2.76 -10.14 -13.98
C PRO A 127 3.40 -10.93 -12.82
N PRO A 128 3.48 -12.28 -12.90
CA PRO A 128 4.17 -13.14 -11.91
C PRO A 128 5.64 -12.77 -11.62
N ALA A 129 6.30 -12.05 -12.53
CA ALA A 129 7.71 -11.65 -12.39
C ALA A 129 7.97 -10.64 -11.26
N VAL A 130 6.95 -9.88 -10.83
CA VAL A 130 7.10 -8.91 -9.72
C VAL A 130 7.25 -9.66 -8.41
N PRO A 131 8.31 -9.51 -7.62
CA PRO A 131 8.54 -10.39 -6.45
C PRO A 131 7.54 -10.17 -5.31
N ALA A 132 7.12 -8.93 -5.06
CA ALA A 132 6.23 -8.62 -3.94
C ALA A 132 5.38 -7.36 -4.12
N VAL A 133 4.22 -7.38 -3.45
CA VAL A 133 3.32 -6.27 -3.21
C VAL A 133 3.49 -5.81 -1.77
N VAL A 134 3.76 -4.52 -1.56
CA VAL A 134 3.93 -3.90 -0.24
C VAL A 134 2.86 -2.85 -0.04
N PHE A 135 1.69 -3.23 0.45
CA PHE A 135 0.51 -2.35 0.51
C PHE A 135 0.76 -1.07 1.32
N LEU A 136 0.23 0.06 0.84
CA LEU A 136 0.04 1.24 1.66
C LEU A 136 -1.19 1.08 2.55
N SER A 137 -1.17 1.66 3.75
CA SER A 137 -2.32 1.59 4.67
C SER A 137 -3.42 2.58 4.31
N GLY A 138 -3.10 3.65 3.57
CA GLY A 138 -4.06 4.71 3.26
C GLY A 138 -4.61 5.34 4.54
N GLY A 139 -5.93 5.49 4.62
CA GLY A 139 -6.65 6.01 5.79
C GLY A 139 -7.07 4.97 6.83
N GLN A 140 -6.69 3.70 6.66
CA GLN A 140 -7.07 2.62 7.58
C GLN A 140 -6.45 2.85 8.96
N SER A 141 -7.13 2.38 10.00
CA SER A 141 -6.54 2.29 11.35
C SER A 141 -5.37 1.30 11.38
N GLU A 142 -4.58 1.32 12.46
CA GLU A 142 -3.48 0.35 12.63
C GLU A 142 -4.02 -1.08 12.60
N GLU A 143 -5.14 -1.34 13.28
CA GLU A 143 -5.73 -2.67 13.30
C GLU A 143 -6.39 -3.05 11.97
N GLU A 144 -7.13 -2.13 11.35
CA GLU A 144 -7.81 -2.36 10.07
C GLU A 144 -6.82 -2.76 8.97
N ALA A 145 -5.69 -2.06 8.87
CA ALA A 145 -4.64 -2.40 7.91
C ALA A 145 -4.06 -3.80 8.15
N THR A 146 -3.97 -4.23 9.41
CA THR A 146 -3.42 -5.53 9.80
C THR A 146 -4.38 -6.67 9.47
N VAL A 147 -5.65 -6.54 9.86
CA VAL A 147 -6.66 -7.58 9.61
C VAL A 147 -6.94 -7.74 8.13
N ASN A 148 -6.88 -6.65 7.34
CA ASN A 148 -7.03 -6.72 5.88
C ASN A 148 -5.83 -7.42 5.22
N LEU A 149 -4.60 -7.11 5.66
CA LEU A 149 -3.40 -7.81 5.19
C LEU A 149 -3.42 -9.30 5.54
N ASP A 150 -3.81 -9.64 6.77
CA ASP A 150 -3.92 -11.01 7.24
C ASP A 150 -4.98 -11.79 6.44
N ALA A 151 -6.15 -11.19 6.19
CA ALA A 151 -7.19 -11.78 5.36
C ALA A 151 -6.71 -12.08 3.93
N MET A 152 -5.94 -11.18 3.31
CA MET A 152 -5.32 -11.42 1.99
C MET A 152 -4.36 -12.62 2.00
N ASN A 153 -3.56 -12.76 3.05
CA ASN A 153 -2.62 -13.87 3.16
C ASN A 153 -3.32 -15.20 3.48
N LYS A 154 -4.42 -15.18 4.24
CA LYS A 154 -5.27 -16.36 4.52
C LYS A 154 -6.05 -16.86 3.29
N LEU A 155 -6.40 -15.96 2.35
CA LEU A 155 -7.21 -16.29 1.17
C LEU A 155 -6.62 -17.44 0.34
N LYS A 156 -7.39 -18.51 0.11
CA LYS A 156 -6.92 -19.71 -0.60
C LYS A 156 -7.06 -19.54 -2.12
N THR A 157 -6.08 -18.87 -2.72
CA THR A 157 -5.97 -18.67 -4.17
C THR A 157 -4.52 -18.50 -4.60
N LYS A 158 -4.25 -18.51 -5.92
CA LYS A 158 -2.90 -18.33 -6.47
C LYS A 158 -2.40 -16.92 -6.23
N LYS A 159 -1.31 -16.79 -5.47
CA LYS A 159 -0.64 -15.51 -5.23
C LYS A 159 0.84 -15.73 -5.54
N PRO A 160 1.27 -15.54 -6.80
CA PRO A 160 2.66 -15.82 -7.20
C PRO A 160 3.66 -14.78 -6.68
N TRP A 161 3.22 -13.88 -5.80
CA TRP A 161 3.97 -12.77 -5.23
C TRP A 161 3.82 -12.79 -3.71
N SER A 162 4.79 -12.27 -2.98
CA SER A 162 4.59 -11.99 -1.56
C SER A 162 3.62 -10.82 -1.37
N LEU A 163 2.70 -10.94 -0.42
CA LEU A 163 1.81 -9.85 -0.01
C LEU A 163 2.22 -9.36 1.38
N SER A 164 2.77 -8.15 1.45
CA SER A 164 3.36 -7.55 2.64
C SER A 164 2.92 -6.08 2.79
N PHE A 165 3.57 -5.33 3.66
CA PHE A 165 3.20 -3.96 4.03
C PHE A 165 4.32 -2.95 3.79
N SER A 166 3.92 -1.73 3.41
CA SER A 166 4.73 -0.52 3.44
C SER A 166 3.93 0.58 4.15
N PHE A 167 3.75 0.41 5.47
CA PHE A 167 2.88 1.26 6.28
C PHE A 167 3.64 2.43 6.90
N GLY A 168 3.00 3.61 6.87
CA GLY A 168 3.40 4.79 7.64
C GLY A 168 2.52 4.88 8.89
N ARG A 169 1.37 5.57 8.75
CA ARG A 169 0.42 5.79 9.85
C ARG A 169 0.01 4.52 10.58
N ALA A 170 -0.30 3.43 9.86
CA ALA A 170 -0.72 2.16 10.46
C ALA A 170 0.39 1.40 11.24
N LEU A 171 1.62 1.90 11.23
CA LEU A 171 2.74 1.42 12.05
C LEU A 171 3.10 2.40 13.18
N GLN A 172 2.74 3.67 13.06
CA GLN A 172 3.35 4.75 13.85
C GLN A 172 2.35 5.52 14.71
N GLN A 173 1.03 5.39 14.50
CA GLN A 173 0.05 6.21 15.20
C GLN A 173 0.14 6.02 16.72
N SER A 174 0.05 4.78 17.20
CA SER A 174 0.13 4.51 18.65
C SER A 174 1.53 4.78 19.20
N THR A 175 2.59 4.61 18.39
CA THR A 175 3.96 5.00 18.76
C THR A 175 4.08 6.49 19.01
N LEU A 176 3.58 7.32 18.09
CA LEU A 176 3.63 8.78 18.20
C LEU A 176 2.80 9.28 19.39
N LYS A 177 1.61 8.71 19.61
CA LYS A 177 0.80 9.00 20.80
C LYS A 177 1.53 8.64 22.09
N ALA A 178 2.08 7.43 22.18
CA ALA A 178 2.80 6.97 23.37
C ALA A 178 4.04 7.84 23.64
N TRP A 179 4.77 8.26 22.61
CA TRP A 179 5.94 9.12 22.75
C TRP A 179 5.56 10.51 23.25
N SER A 180 4.58 11.15 22.62
CA SER A 180 4.16 12.53 22.92
C SER A 180 5.31 13.56 22.92
N GLY A 181 6.40 13.29 22.19
CA GLY A 181 7.58 14.17 22.15
C GLY A 181 8.43 14.18 23.43
N LYS A 182 8.20 13.24 24.35
CA LYS A 182 8.83 13.21 25.68
C LYS A 182 9.87 12.09 25.78
N GLU A 183 11.09 12.43 26.18
CA GLU A 183 12.20 11.47 26.28
C GLU A 183 11.89 10.34 27.29
N GLU A 184 11.19 10.65 28.38
CA GLU A 184 10.79 9.67 29.40
C GLU A 184 9.80 8.62 28.87
N ASN A 185 9.20 8.83 27.70
CA ASN A 185 8.27 7.90 27.06
C ASN A 185 8.91 7.04 25.97
N LEU A 186 10.23 7.12 25.76
CA LEU A 186 10.91 6.43 24.66
C LEU A 186 10.63 4.91 24.66
N GLU A 187 10.77 4.25 25.81
CA GLU A 187 10.55 2.81 25.94
C GLU A 187 9.09 2.41 25.67
N LYS A 188 8.12 3.23 26.12
CA LYS A 188 6.70 3.03 25.85
C LYS A 188 6.39 3.12 24.36
N ALA A 189 6.97 4.11 23.68
CA ALA A 189 6.82 4.30 22.24
C ALA A 189 7.43 3.14 21.44
N GLN A 190 8.64 2.71 21.80
CA GLN A 190 9.31 1.57 21.18
C GLN A 190 8.51 0.26 21.36
N THR A 191 7.95 0.06 22.56
CA THR A 191 7.08 -1.10 22.85
C THR A 191 5.82 -1.10 21.98
N ALA A 192 5.16 0.06 21.85
CA ALA A 192 4.00 0.22 20.97
C ALA A 192 4.36 -0.04 19.49
N PHE A 193 5.50 0.46 19.03
CA PHE A 193 5.99 0.23 17.68
C PHE A 193 6.26 -1.25 17.41
N LEU A 194 7.00 -1.92 18.30
CA LEU A 194 7.33 -3.34 18.16
C LEU A 194 6.08 -4.22 18.14
N LYS A 195 5.07 -3.88 18.95
CA LYS A 195 3.77 -4.56 18.93
C LYS A 195 3.14 -4.49 17.53
N ARG A 196 3.14 -3.31 16.90
CA ARG A 196 2.62 -3.15 15.53
C ARG A 196 3.48 -3.83 14.47
N CYS A 197 4.80 -3.85 14.62
CA CYS A 197 5.70 -4.60 13.74
C CYS A 197 5.40 -6.11 13.78
N LYS A 198 5.27 -6.69 14.98
CA LYS A 198 4.97 -8.13 15.16
C LYS A 198 3.63 -8.51 14.53
N ALA A 199 2.57 -7.75 14.83
CA ALA A 199 1.25 -8.04 14.30
C ALA A 199 1.19 -7.94 12.76
N ASN A 200 1.85 -6.94 12.16
CA ASN A 200 1.93 -6.86 10.70
C ASN A 200 2.81 -7.97 10.11
N SER A 201 3.88 -8.38 10.80
CA SER A 201 4.69 -9.54 10.41
C SER A 201 3.87 -10.82 10.38
N GLU A 202 3.07 -11.09 11.41
CA GLU A 202 2.17 -12.25 11.46
C GLU A 202 1.07 -12.17 10.39
N ALA A 203 0.58 -10.97 10.08
CA ALA A 203 -0.39 -10.75 9.01
C ALA A 203 0.20 -11.10 7.63
N THR A 204 1.52 -10.96 7.40
CA THR A 204 2.15 -11.44 6.15
C THR A 204 2.11 -12.96 6.01
N LEU A 205 2.04 -13.68 7.13
CA LEU A 205 1.96 -15.14 7.17
C LEU A 205 0.52 -15.66 7.22
N GLY A 206 -0.46 -14.75 7.36
CA GLY A 206 -1.86 -15.12 7.58
C GLY A 206 -2.07 -15.80 8.93
N THR A 207 -1.29 -15.43 9.95
CA THR A 207 -1.33 -16.02 11.29
C THR A 207 -1.67 -15.01 12.37
N TYR A 208 -2.02 -13.77 12.02
CA TYR A 208 -2.36 -12.75 13.01
C TYR A 208 -3.64 -13.13 13.76
N SER A 209 -3.60 -12.97 15.09
CA SER A 209 -4.63 -13.48 16.01
C SER A 209 -5.51 -12.40 16.65
N GLY A 210 -5.27 -11.12 16.34
CA GLY A 210 -6.06 -9.98 16.88
C GLY A 210 -5.57 -9.46 18.23
N ASP A 211 -4.49 -10.01 18.76
CA ASP A 211 -3.88 -9.66 20.05
C ASP A 211 -3.30 -8.22 20.08
N ALA A 212 -3.03 -7.64 18.91
CA ALA A 212 -2.59 -6.25 18.79
C ALA A 212 -3.72 -5.22 18.69
N GLY A 213 -4.98 -5.63 18.55
CA GLY A 213 -6.15 -4.73 18.39
C GLY A 213 -6.56 -3.97 19.65
N LYS A 214 -5.86 -4.15 20.77
CA LYS A 214 -6.11 -3.47 22.04
C LYS A 214 -5.09 -2.37 22.29
N GLY A 215 -5.56 -1.14 22.51
CA GLY A 215 -4.75 0.02 22.87
C GLY A 215 -5.37 1.33 22.40
N GLU A 216 -4.92 2.45 22.98
CA GLU A 216 -5.35 3.78 22.57
C GLU A 216 -4.84 4.11 21.15
N GLY A 217 -5.73 4.61 20.29
CA GLY A 217 -5.41 4.97 18.90
C GLY A 217 -5.40 3.84 17.88
N VAL A 218 -5.38 2.57 18.30
CA VAL A 218 -5.20 1.41 17.42
C VAL A 218 -6.34 1.25 16.40
N SER A 219 -7.57 1.55 16.81
CA SER A 219 -8.78 1.43 16.00
C SER A 219 -9.25 2.75 15.39
N GLU A 220 -8.52 3.86 15.62
CA GLU A 220 -8.91 5.17 15.11
C GLU A 220 -8.67 5.25 13.60
N SER A 221 -9.65 5.80 12.87
CA SER A 221 -9.47 6.11 11.45
C SER A 221 -8.29 7.07 11.28
N LEU A 222 -7.40 6.74 10.36
CA LEU A 222 -6.24 7.58 10.02
C LEU A 222 -6.48 8.37 8.74
N HIS A 223 -7.70 8.34 8.20
CA HIS A 223 -8.05 9.07 6.99
C HIS A 223 -7.98 10.58 7.23
N VAL A 224 -7.35 11.29 6.29
CA VAL A 224 -7.35 12.74 6.20
C VAL A 224 -7.87 13.08 4.82
N LYS A 225 -9.02 13.76 4.76
CA LYS A 225 -9.66 14.14 3.51
C LYS A 225 -8.73 15.04 2.71
N ASP A 226 -8.61 14.77 1.41
CA ASP A 226 -7.75 15.52 0.50
C ASP A 226 -6.29 15.63 0.98
N TYR A 227 -5.75 14.56 1.59
CA TYR A 227 -4.39 14.56 2.12
C TYR A 227 -3.34 14.99 1.07
N LYS A 228 -2.65 16.09 1.37
CA LYS A 228 -1.51 16.64 0.62
C LYS A 228 -0.27 16.55 1.51
N TYR A 229 0.87 16.18 0.93
CA TYR A 229 2.17 16.26 1.61
C TYR A 229 2.64 17.70 1.71
#